data_AF-A0A9W5TDP2-F1
#
_entry.id   AF-A0A9W5TDP2-F1
#
_cell.length_a   1.000
_cell.length_b   1.000
_cell.length_c   1.000
_cell.angle_alpha   90.00
_cell.angle_beta   90.00
_cell.angle_gamma   90.00
#
_symmetry.space_group_name_H-M   'P 1'
#
loop_
_entity.id
_entity.type
_entity.pdbx_description
1 polymer ?
#
loop_
_entity_poly.entity_id
_entity_poly.type
_entity_poly.pdbx_seq_one_letter_code
_entity_poly.pdbx_strand_id
1 'polypeptide(L)'
;MQEQDGVDTADDIIELTETWSLCNDDIYRIANQLLSLAFAVKYFGDDSTRSRVWEACVAFYAELSALGEQLESRPNFNYDCVYQLLQSTLDPSSTSQDNEDVLVEEDKSTLFAICPISRRAITHPVSQRFSYGEDSCDHVFDNASIVELIRSSRSTSVDCPVAGMVF
;
A
#
# COMPACT_ATOMS: atom_id res chain seq x y z
N MET A 1 39.53 59.80 -2.04
CA MET A 1 38.69 59.03 -2.98
C MET A 1 38.48 57.66 -2.34
N GLN A 2 37.21 57.27 -2.26
CA GLN A 2 36.72 55.99 -1.77
C GLN A 2 37.11 54.84 -2.70
N GLU A 3 37.17 53.62 -2.16
CA GLU A 3 36.70 52.34 -2.72
C GLU A 3 37.02 51.26 -1.65
N GLN A 4 36.17 51.11 -0.62
CA GLN A 4 35.15 50.06 -0.49
C GLN A 4 35.64 48.64 -0.78
N ASP A 5 36.23 48.04 0.24
CA ASP A 5 36.67 46.64 0.36
C ASP A 5 35.48 45.69 0.68
N GLY A 6 34.37 45.84 -0.05
CA GLY A 6 33.05 45.28 0.30
C GLY A 6 32.49 44.26 -0.69
N VAL A 7 33.31 43.35 -1.21
CA VAL A 7 32.91 42.34 -2.20
C VAL A 7 33.06 40.92 -1.61
N ASP A 8 32.11 40.05 -1.97
CA ASP A 8 31.99 38.59 -1.79
C ASP A 8 31.34 38.00 -0.53
N THR A 9 31.36 38.63 0.64
CA THR A 9 30.81 37.93 1.84
C THR A 9 29.28 37.76 1.82
N ALA A 10 28.56 38.62 1.11
CA ALA A 10 27.09 38.54 1.03
C ALA A 10 26.63 37.44 0.06
N ASP A 11 27.31 37.28 -1.06
CA ASP A 11 26.98 36.27 -2.07
C ASP A 11 27.31 34.86 -1.55
N ASP A 12 28.42 34.68 -0.84
CA ASP A 12 28.77 33.43 -0.16
C ASP A 12 27.71 33.01 0.88
N ILE A 13 27.18 33.97 1.65
CA ILE A 13 26.14 33.70 2.66
C ILE A 13 24.83 33.30 1.98
N ILE A 14 24.48 33.92 0.85
CA ILE A 14 23.28 33.57 0.06
C ILE A 14 23.41 32.15 -0.49
N GLU A 15 24.55 31.82 -1.12
CA GLU A 15 24.79 30.49 -1.68
C GLU A 15 24.73 29.39 -0.60
N LEU A 16 25.34 29.63 0.56
CA LEU A 16 25.26 28.71 1.71
C LEU A 16 23.82 28.53 2.21
N THR A 17 23.03 29.59 2.23
CA THR A 17 21.62 29.55 2.67
C THR A 17 20.75 28.80 1.66
N GLU A 18 20.93 29.03 0.37
CA GLU A 18 20.22 28.30 -0.70
C GLU A 18 20.58 26.82 -0.71
N THR A 19 21.86 26.50 -0.57
CA THR A 19 22.34 25.11 -0.46
C THR A 19 21.75 24.41 0.75
N TRP A 20 21.66 25.11 1.90
CA TRP A 20 21.03 24.56 3.10
C TRP A 20 19.54 24.29 2.93
N SER A 21 18.82 25.16 2.23
CA SER A 21 17.40 24.98 1.94
C SER A 21 17.16 23.76 1.04
N LEU A 22 18.03 23.55 0.04
CA LEU A 22 18.00 22.34 -0.80
C LEU A 22 18.23 21.06 0.02
N CYS A 23 19.18 21.09 0.95
CA CYS A 23 19.40 19.97 1.87
C CYS A 23 18.14 19.67 2.71
N ASN A 24 17.43 20.69 3.19
CA ASN A 24 16.17 20.52 3.93
C ASN A 24 15.04 19.94 3.08
N ASP A 25 14.94 20.33 1.80
CA ASP A 25 14.03 19.70 0.84
C ASP A 25 14.35 18.21 0.64
N ASP A 26 15.62 17.85 0.55
CA ASP A 26 16.05 16.47 0.38
C ASP A 26 15.80 15.63 1.63
N ILE A 27 16.02 16.16 2.83
CA ILE A 27 15.64 15.51 4.10
C ILE A 27 14.14 15.15 4.09
N TYR A 28 13.28 16.09 3.69
CA TYR A 28 11.85 15.84 3.56
C TYR A 28 11.53 14.74 2.53
N ARG A 29 12.20 14.75 1.37
CA ARG A 29 12.01 13.73 0.33
C ARG A 29 12.42 12.35 0.82
N ILE A 30 13.57 12.25 1.48
CA ILE A 30 14.08 10.99 2.05
C ILE A 30 13.08 10.45 3.06
N ALA A 31 12.55 11.28 3.98
CA ALA A 31 11.55 10.84 4.95
C ALA A 31 10.28 10.26 4.28
N ASN A 32 9.81 10.85 3.18
CA ASN A 32 8.67 10.32 2.41
C ASN A 32 9.00 9.04 1.62
N GLN A 33 10.22 8.93 1.10
CA GLN A 33 10.68 7.72 0.42
C GLN A 33 10.81 6.56 1.40
N LEU A 34 11.29 6.81 2.62
CA LEU A 34 11.34 5.81 3.69
C LEU A 34 9.94 5.29 4.05
N LEU A 35 8.93 6.16 4.11
CA LEU A 35 7.52 5.73 4.27
C LEU A 35 7.07 4.82 3.13
N SER A 36 7.34 5.22 1.89
CA SER A 36 6.96 4.43 0.71
C SER A 36 7.61 3.05 0.72
N LEU A 37 8.89 2.98 1.10
CA LEU A 37 9.62 1.72 1.28
C LEU A 37 9.07 0.91 2.44
N ALA A 38 8.72 1.53 3.55
CA ALA A 38 8.14 0.84 4.70
C ALA A 38 6.83 0.14 4.33
N PHE A 39 5.94 0.82 3.61
CA PHE A 39 4.71 0.22 3.11
C PHE A 39 4.98 -0.89 2.08
N ALA A 40 5.89 -0.68 1.14
CA ALA A 40 6.26 -1.71 0.17
C ALA A 40 6.77 -2.98 0.86
N VAL A 41 7.60 -2.83 1.89
CA VAL A 41 8.14 -3.94 2.65
C VAL A 41 7.10 -4.59 3.57
N LYS A 42 6.17 -3.82 4.15
CA LYS A 42 5.04 -4.37 4.92
C LYS A 42 4.22 -5.37 4.12
N TYR A 43 3.96 -5.09 2.84
CA TYR A 43 3.06 -5.91 2.02
C TYR A 43 3.77 -6.92 1.10
N PHE A 44 5.01 -6.64 0.67
CA PHE A 44 5.70 -7.44 -0.34
C PHE A 44 7.10 -7.90 0.08
N GLY A 45 7.60 -7.43 1.23
CA GLY A 45 8.94 -7.73 1.70
C GLY A 45 9.02 -8.98 2.58
N ASP A 46 10.25 -9.39 2.86
CA ASP A 46 10.57 -10.42 3.84
C ASP A 46 11.22 -9.79 5.09
N ASP A 47 11.43 -10.61 6.12
CA ASP A 47 12.04 -10.17 7.39
C ASP A 47 13.43 -9.56 7.21
N SER A 48 14.22 -10.07 6.25
CA SER A 48 15.54 -9.52 5.95
C SER A 48 15.46 -8.11 5.39
N THR A 49 14.56 -7.89 4.43
CA THR A 49 14.33 -6.60 3.80
C THR A 49 13.73 -5.61 4.80
N ARG A 50 12.78 -6.06 5.63
CA ARG A 50 12.20 -5.29 6.74
C ARG A 50 13.25 -4.78 7.71
N SER A 51 14.13 -5.67 8.17
CA SER A 51 15.20 -5.32 9.10
C SER A 51 16.16 -4.30 8.50
N ARG A 52 16.54 -4.46 7.23
CA ARG A 52 17.43 -3.51 6.53
C ARG A 52 16.81 -2.13 6.35
N VAL A 53 15.52 -2.06 6.01
CA VAL A 53 14.82 -0.77 5.88
C VAL A 53 14.65 -0.13 7.25
N TRP A 54 14.38 -0.91 8.30
CA TRP A 54 14.31 -0.40 9.67
C TRP A 54 15.63 0.21 10.12
N GLU A 55 16.75 -0.47 9.91
CA GLU A 55 18.09 0.05 10.22
C GLU A 55 18.37 1.38 9.50
N ALA A 56 17.98 1.49 8.23
CA ALA A 56 18.11 2.73 7.47
C ALA A 56 17.25 3.86 8.05
N CYS A 57 16.02 3.55 8.49
CA CYS A 57 15.15 4.52 9.15
C CYS A 57 15.77 5.01 10.47
N VAL A 58 16.27 4.10 11.30
CA VAL A 58 16.92 4.45 12.58
C VAL A 58 18.15 5.33 12.36
N ALA A 59 19.00 4.99 11.39
CA ALA A 59 20.17 5.79 11.05
C ALA A 59 19.79 7.20 10.59
N PHE A 60 18.83 7.30 9.66
CA PHE A 60 18.35 8.59 9.16
C PHE A 60 17.78 9.48 10.27
N TYR A 61 16.93 8.92 11.15
CA TYR A 61 16.33 9.71 12.23
C TYR A 61 17.32 10.05 13.35
N ALA A 62 18.38 9.27 13.54
CA ALA A 62 19.49 9.64 14.43
C ALA A 62 20.25 10.86 13.89
N GLU A 63 20.55 10.88 12.59
CA GLU A 63 21.18 12.03 11.94
C GLU A 63 20.25 13.25 11.96
N LEU A 64 18.96 13.06 11.66
CA LEU A 64 17.95 14.12 11.71
C LEU A 64 17.88 14.77 13.10
N SER A 65 17.90 13.96 14.16
CA SER A 65 17.91 14.44 15.54
C SER A 65 19.18 15.24 15.87
N ALA A 66 20.33 14.84 15.32
CA ALA A 66 21.59 15.55 15.51
C ALA A 66 21.61 16.96 14.86
N LEU A 67 20.76 17.21 13.85
CA LEU A 67 20.61 18.53 13.23
C LEU A 67 19.92 19.55 14.16
N GLY A 68 19.05 19.09 15.08
CA GLY A 68 18.38 19.94 16.06
C GLY A 68 17.68 21.15 15.43
N GLU A 69 18.05 22.36 15.85
CA GLU A 69 17.47 23.64 15.39
C GLU A 69 17.78 23.98 13.93
N GLN A 70 18.73 23.28 13.30
CA GLN A 70 19.08 23.50 11.88
C GLN A 70 18.02 22.93 10.93
N LEU A 71 17.20 22.00 11.42
CA LEU A 71 16.10 21.40 10.66
C LEU A 71 14.97 22.41 10.50
N GLU A 72 14.64 22.74 9.25
CA GLU A 72 13.58 23.67 8.93
C GLU A 72 12.20 23.07 9.24
N SER A 73 11.36 23.83 9.95
CA SER A 73 9.99 23.43 10.24
C SER A 73 9.16 23.41 8.95
N ARG A 74 8.34 22.37 8.75
CA ARG A 74 7.39 22.29 7.63
C ARG A 74 5.96 22.23 8.15
N PRO A 75 5.08 23.18 7.79
CA PRO A 75 3.72 23.26 8.34
C PRO A 75 2.87 21.99 8.15
N ASN A 76 3.12 21.26 7.07
CA ASN A 76 2.32 20.09 6.67
C ASN A 76 3.10 18.77 6.81
N PHE A 77 4.21 18.76 7.55
CA PHE A 77 5.01 17.55 7.73
C PHE A 77 5.53 17.45 9.16
N ASN A 78 5.31 16.29 9.77
CA ASN A 78 5.72 16.01 11.14
C ASN A 78 6.65 14.80 11.14
N TYR A 79 7.95 15.04 11.31
CA TYR A 79 8.98 14.01 11.35
C TYR A 79 8.74 12.98 12.46
N ASP A 80 8.28 13.41 13.64
CA ASP A 80 7.99 12.49 14.76
C ASP A 80 6.84 11.53 14.42
N CYS A 81 5.78 12.04 13.78
CA CYS A 81 4.66 11.24 13.34
C CYS A 81 5.09 10.21 12.28
N VAL A 82 5.94 10.63 11.34
CA VAL A 82 6.52 9.72 10.34
C VAL A 82 7.37 8.65 11.01
N TYR A 83 8.23 9.01 11.96
CA TYR A 83 9.05 8.05 12.68
C TYR A 83 8.21 7.02 13.45
N GLN A 84 7.15 7.47 14.13
CA GLN A 84 6.22 6.57 14.84
C GLN A 84 5.55 5.59 13.88
N LEU A 85 5.15 6.05 12.69
CA LEU A 85 4.54 5.18 11.68
C LEU A 85 5.54 4.17 11.09
N LEU A 86 6.80 4.59 10.87
CA LEU A 86 7.87 3.70 10.45
C LEU A 86 8.15 2.65 11.53
N GLN A 87 8.16 3.05 12.80
CA GLN A 87 8.38 2.15 13.94
C GLN A 87 7.25 1.13 14.08
N SER A 88 5.98 1.56 14.02
CA SER A 88 4.86 0.61 14.08
C SER A 88 4.84 -0.35 12.90
N THR A 89 5.34 0.07 11.74
CA THR A 89 5.33 -0.74 10.51
C THR A 89 6.50 -1.72 10.42
N LEU A 90 7.69 -1.31 10.84
CA LEU A 90 8.93 -2.03 10.55
C LEU A 90 9.64 -2.61 11.78
N ASP A 91 9.43 -2.05 12.97
CA ASP A 91 10.14 -2.49 14.17
C ASP A 91 9.76 -3.95 14.51
N PRO A 92 10.72 -4.89 14.55
CA PRO A 92 10.43 -6.28 14.88
C PRO A 92 9.87 -6.47 16.29
N SER A 93 10.08 -5.50 17.19
CA SER A 93 9.58 -5.53 18.56
C SER A 93 8.14 -5.00 18.69
N SER A 94 7.72 -4.12 17.79
CA SER A 94 6.33 -3.60 17.72
C SER A 94 5.35 -4.63 17.16
N THR A 95 5.85 -5.68 16.49
CA THR A 95 5.08 -6.78 15.91
C THR A 95 4.46 -7.72 16.96
N SER A 96 4.54 -7.40 18.26
CA SER A 96 3.95 -8.18 19.35
C SER A 96 2.50 -7.77 19.71
N GLN A 97 1.96 -6.70 19.11
CA GLN A 97 0.59 -6.25 19.40
C GLN A 97 -0.35 -6.16 18.21
N ASP A 98 0.16 -6.02 16.99
CA ASP A 98 -0.68 -6.07 15.79
C ASP A 98 -0.46 -7.41 15.08
N ASN A 99 -1.12 -8.45 15.60
CA ASN A 99 -1.75 -9.42 14.71
C ASN A 99 -2.83 -8.67 13.92
N GLU A 100 -2.41 -7.76 13.04
CA GLU A 100 -3.10 -7.62 11.77
C GLU A 100 -2.72 -8.87 10.97
N ASP A 101 -3.24 -10.02 11.43
CA ASP A 101 -3.80 -10.94 10.48
C ASP A 101 -4.57 -10.03 9.54
N VAL A 102 -4.14 -9.96 8.29
CA VAL A 102 -5.02 -9.52 7.23
C VAL A 102 -6.11 -10.59 7.21
N LEU A 103 -7.02 -10.49 8.18
CA LEU A 103 -8.39 -10.87 8.05
C LEU A 103 -8.83 -9.97 6.91
N VAL A 104 -8.63 -10.49 5.70
CA VAL A 104 -9.52 -10.20 4.61
C VAL A 104 -10.89 -10.58 5.15
N GLU A 105 -11.52 -9.69 5.90
CA GLU A 105 -12.96 -9.66 5.97
C GLU A 105 -13.36 -9.28 4.54
N GLU A 106 -13.39 -10.31 3.67
CA GLU A 106 -14.32 -10.31 2.56
C GLU A 106 -15.66 -10.03 3.22
N ASP A 107 -16.07 -8.77 3.11
CA ASP A 107 -17.34 -8.27 3.57
C ASP A 107 -18.36 -9.29 3.04
N LYS A 108 -18.91 -10.13 3.92
CA LYS A 108 -19.79 -11.25 3.53
C LYS A 108 -21.04 -10.76 2.79
N SER A 109 -21.23 -9.45 2.73
CA SER A 109 -22.22 -8.72 1.96
C SER A 109 -21.86 -8.49 0.47
N THR A 110 -20.59 -8.64 0.06
CA THR A 110 -20.10 -8.42 -1.32
C THR A 110 -19.70 -9.69 -2.08
N LEU A 111 -19.83 -10.88 -1.47
CA LEU A 111 -19.47 -12.19 -2.03
C LEU A 111 -20.07 -12.49 -3.42
N PHE A 112 -21.07 -11.73 -3.89
CA PHE A 112 -21.72 -11.93 -5.18
C PHE A 112 -21.81 -10.66 -6.04
N ALA A 113 -20.86 -9.74 -5.93
CA ALA A 113 -20.85 -8.55 -6.79
C ALA A 113 -20.32 -8.85 -8.21
N ILE A 114 -19.47 -9.87 -8.38
CA ILE A 114 -18.79 -10.20 -9.64
C ILE A 114 -19.14 -11.62 -10.11
N CYS A 115 -19.53 -11.77 -11.37
CA CYS A 115 -19.89 -13.06 -11.94
C CYS A 115 -18.61 -13.90 -12.23
N PRO A 116 -18.52 -15.15 -11.75
CA PRO A 116 -17.34 -15.99 -12.00
C PRO A 116 -17.08 -16.33 -13.48
N ILE A 117 -18.13 -16.35 -14.32
CA ILE A 117 -18.02 -16.69 -15.76
C ILE A 117 -17.50 -15.50 -16.56
N SER A 118 -18.05 -14.31 -16.35
CA SER A 118 -17.74 -13.12 -17.17
C SER A 118 -16.73 -12.18 -16.54
N ARG A 119 -16.42 -12.34 -15.25
CA ARG A 119 -15.62 -11.42 -14.43
C ARG A 119 -16.13 -9.97 -14.46
N ARG A 120 -17.44 -9.80 -14.69
CA ARG A 120 -18.15 -8.50 -14.69
C ARG A 120 -19.10 -8.42 -13.51
N ALA A 121 -19.53 -7.19 -13.18
CA ALA A 121 -20.54 -6.98 -12.16
C ALA A 121 -21.83 -7.77 -12.46
N ILE A 122 -22.39 -8.42 -11.43
CA ILE A 122 -23.66 -9.17 -11.55
C ILE A 122 -24.80 -8.16 -11.65
N THR A 123 -25.57 -8.26 -12.73
CA THR A 123 -26.79 -7.46 -12.91
C THR A 123 -28.04 -8.25 -12.50
N HIS A 124 -28.05 -9.55 -12.80
CA HIS A 124 -29.17 -10.44 -12.51
C HIS A 124 -28.64 -11.73 -11.87
N PRO A 125 -28.62 -11.81 -10.52
CA PRO A 125 -28.04 -12.94 -9.82
C PRO A 125 -28.88 -14.20 -10.01
N VAL A 126 -28.23 -15.30 -10.37
CA VAL A 126 -28.81 -16.64 -10.44
C VAL A 126 -27.87 -17.66 -9.79
N SER A 127 -28.44 -18.65 -9.10
CA SER A 127 -27.70 -19.82 -8.61
C SER A 127 -28.13 -21.07 -9.38
N GLN A 128 -27.22 -22.03 -9.47
CA GLN A 128 -27.51 -23.31 -10.11
C GLN A 128 -28.13 -24.27 -9.09
N ARG A 129 -29.26 -24.88 -9.43
CA ARG A 129 -29.78 -26.05 -8.71
C ARG A 129 -29.16 -27.32 -9.27
N PHE A 130 -28.68 -28.20 -8.40
CA PHE A 130 -28.20 -29.50 -8.83
C PHE A 130 -29.40 -30.39 -9.20
N SER A 131 -29.25 -31.19 -10.25
CA SER A 131 -30.30 -32.10 -10.73
C SER A 131 -30.54 -33.30 -9.80
N TYR A 132 -29.60 -33.60 -8.91
CA TYR A 132 -29.63 -34.72 -7.95
C TYR A 132 -29.62 -34.22 -6.49
N GLY A 133 -30.62 -33.43 -6.10
CA GLY A 133 -30.79 -33.00 -4.70
C GLY A 133 -31.63 -31.73 -4.55
N GLU A 134 -32.00 -31.40 -3.31
CA GLU A 134 -32.50 -30.05 -2.98
C GLU A 134 -31.38 -29.01 -2.83
N ASP A 135 -30.12 -29.45 -2.93
CA ASP A 135 -28.96 -28.60 -2.79
C ASP A 135 -28.81 -27.67 -4.00
N SER A 136 -28.67 -26.38 -3.71
CA SER A 136 -28.26 -25.36 -4.67
C SER A 136 -26.77 -25.09 -4.50
N CYS A 137 -26.09 -24.80 -5.60
CA CYS A 137 -24.71 -24.33 -5.56
C CYS A 137 -24.66 -22.95 -4.89
N ASP A 138 -23.70 -22.76 -3.97
CA ASP A 138 -23.48 -21.49 -3.27
C ASP A 138 -22.95 -20.37 -4.19
N HIS A 139 -22.54 -20.71 -5.42
CA HIS A 139 -22.03 -19.74 -6.38
C HIS A 139 -23.16 -19.03 -7.13
N VAL A 140 -23.08 -17.69 -7.14
CA VAL A 140 -24.00 -16.82 -7.88
C VAL A 140 -23.34 -16.37 -9.18
N PHE A 141 -24.10 -16.40 -10.26
CA PHE A 141 -23.70 -15.98 -11.59
C PHE A 141 -24.62 -14.89 -12.12
N ASP A 142 -24.18 -14.19 -13.16
CA ASP A 142 -25.07 -13.33 -13.94
C ASP A 142 -25.86 -14.19 -14.94
N ASN A 143 -27.18 -13.97 -14.99
CA ASN A 143 -28.10 -14.73 -15.85
C ASN A 143 -27.63 -14.81 -17.31
N ALA A 144 -27.19 -13.69 -17.89
CA ALA A 144 -26.78 -13.66 -19.29
C ALA A 144 -25.55 -14.54 -19.54
N SER A 145 -24.64 -14.62 -18.56
CA SER A 145 -23.42 -15.41 -18.63
C SER A 145 -23.71 -16.91 -18.60
N ILE A 146 -24.63 -17.36 -17.73
CA ILE A 146 -25.05 -18.77 -17.65
C ILE A 146 -25.82 -19.18 -18.92
N VAL A 147 -26.72 -18.32 -19.39
CA VAL A 147 -27.50 -18.59 -20.61
C VAL A 147 -26.59 -18.73 -21.83
N GLU A 148 -25.55 -17.91 -21.96
CA GLU A 148 -24.55 -18.03 -23.01
C GLU A 148 -23.71 -19.31 -22.86
N LEU A 149 -23.35 -19.70 -21.64
CA LEU A 149 -22.62 -20.93 -21.38
C LEU A 149 -23.42 -22.19 -21.77
N ILE A 150 -24.72 -22.22 -21.46
CA ILE A 150 -25.63 -23.30 -21.88
C ILE A 150 -25.75 -23.33 -23.41
N ARG A 151 -25.92 -22.15 -24.04
CA ARG A 151 -26.04 -22.03 -25.49
C ARG A 151 -24.78 -22.52 -26.22
N SER A 152 -23.60 -22.16 -25.72
CA SER A 152 -22.30 -22.49 -26.32
C SER A 152 -21.91 -23.96 -26.10
N SER A 153 -22.24 -24.54 -24.95
CA SER A 153 -21.95 -25.95 -24.63
C SER A 153 -22.82 -26.96 -25.38
N ARG A 154 -23.88 -26.51 -26.08
CA ARG A 154 -24.86 -27.38 -26.80
C ARG A 154 -25.45 -28.49 -25.92
N SER A 155 -25.46 -28.30 -24.60
CA SER A 155 -25.94 -29.25 -23.61
C SER A 155 -27.11 -28.66 -22.85
N THR A 156 -28.05 -29.51 -22.43
CA THR A 156 -29.17 -29.12 -21.55
C THR A 156 -28.77 -29.06 -20.08
N SER A 157 -27.55 -29.49 -19.75
CA SER A 157 -26.95 -29.44 -18.42
C SER A 157 -25.52 -28.91 -18.51
N VAL A 158 -25.18 -28.00 -17.62
CA VAL A 158 -23.83 -27.43 -17.48
C VAL A 158 -23.40 -27.63 -16.04
N ASP A 159 -22.21 -28.16 -15.81
CA ASP A 159 -21.66 -28.27 -14.47
C ASP A 159 -21.23 -26.89 -13.97
N CYS A 160 -21.32 -26.68 -12.65
CA CYS A 160 -20.91 -25.41 -12.07
C CYS A 160 -19.42 -25.14 -12.40
N PRO A 161 -19.09 -24.03 -13.09
CA PRO A 161 -17.73 -23.75 -13.54
C PRO A 161 -16.76 -23.46 -12.39
N VAL A 162 -17.29 -23.24 -11.19
CA VAL A 162 -16.50 -22.99 -9.97
C VAL A 162 -16.31 -24.29 -9.16
N ALA A 163 -17.37 -25.08 -8.97
CA ALA A 163 -17.30 -26.33 -8.20
C ALA A 163 -16.61 -27.48 -8.96
N GLY A 164 -16.56 -27.43 -10.30
CA GLY A 164 -15.94 -28.44 -11.14
C GLY A 164 -14.40 -28.42 -11.20
N MET A 165 -13.72 -27.51 -10.49
CA MET A 165 -12.25 -27.40 -10.50
C MET A 165 -11.54 -28.11 -9.34
N VAL A 166 -12.23 -28.95 -8.56
CA VAL A 166 -11.58 -29.79 -7.56
C VAL A 166 -11.03 -31.06 -8.24
N PHE A 167 -9.78 -31.00 -8.67
CA PHE A 167 -8.95 -32.16 -9.03
C PHE A 167 -7.70 -32.20 -8.15
#